data_AF-A0AAV2PW41-F1
#
_entry.id   AF-A0AAV2PW41-F1
#
_cell.length_a   1.000
_cell.length_b   1.000
_cell.length_c   1.000
_cell.angle_alpha   90.00
_cell.angle_beta   90.00
_cell.angle_gamma   90.00
#
_symmetry.space_group_name_H-M   'P 1'
#
loop_
_entity.id
_entity.type
_entity.pdbx_description
1 polymer ?
#
loop_
_entity_poly.entity_id
_entity_poly.type
_entity_poly.pdbx_seq_one_letter_code
_entity_poly.pdbx_strand_id
1 'polypeptide(L)'
;MMDAYGMVQLAKNWTSVPTQRKCEVEAPHIDKLIPQKSFVTLELEVKDCPGVNYLEHVQAKVSLTADRRGEIEIYLTSPAGTKSTLLAQRPHDSSRSGFH
;
A
#
# COMPACT_ATOMS: atom_id res chain seq x y z
N MET A 1 18.04 5.88 -10.98
CA MET A 1 19.42 5.40 -11.19
C MET A 1 20.11 5.38 -9.83
N MET A 2 20.94 4.38 -9.54
CA MET A 2 21.66 4.30 -8.26
C MET A 2 23.01 5.01 -8.36
N ASP A 3 23.39 5.73 -7.30
CA ASP A 3 24.71 6.38 -7.16
C ASP A 3 25.56 5.60 -6.15
N ALA A 4 26.45 4.75 -6.67
CA ALA A 4 27.31 3.92 -5.85
C ALA A 4 28.28 4.76 -4.98
N TYR A 5 28.77 5.89 -5.49
CA TYR A 5 29.67 6.77 -4.74
C TYR A 5 28.91 7.45 -3.60
N GLY A 6 27.74 8.03 -3.90
CA GLY A 6 26.87 8.67 -2.91
C GLY A 6 26.45 7.72 -1.78
N MET A 7 26.08 6.49 -2.11
CA MET A 7 25.76 5.45 -1.12
C MET A 7 26.94 5.16 -0.17
N VAL A 8 28.15 5.02 -0.69
CA VAL A 8 29.35 4.75 0.14
C VAL A 8 29.70 5.96 1.02
N GLN A 9 29.55 7.19 0.51
CA GLN A 9 29.78 8.40 1.31
C GLN A 9 28.78 8.52 2.45
N LEU A 10 27.49 8.25 2.21
CA LEU A 10 26.47 8.24 3.26
C LEU A 10 26.72 7.13 4.29
N ALA A 11 27.10 5.93 3.84
CA ALA A 11 27.32 4.78 4.71
C ALA A 11 28.42 5.01 5.77
N LYS A 12 29.46 5.78 5.46
CA LYS A 12 30.56 6.08 6.40
C LYS A 12 30.10 6.80 7.68
N ASN A 13 29.05 7.62 7.58
CA ASN A 13 28.51 8.41 8.69
C ASN A 13 27.09 7.95 9.08
N TRP A 14 26.67 6.77 8.61
CA TRP A 14 25.33 6.27 8.85
C TRP A 14 25.17 5.75 10.28
N THR A 15 24.24 6.34 11.02
CA THR A 15 23.82 5.81 12.33
C THR A 15 22.74 4.76 12.12
N SER A 16 22.90 3.59 12.73
CA SER A 16 21.91 2.52 12.65
C SER A 16 20.56 3.00 13.17
N VAL A 17 19.49 2.65 12.46
CA VAL A 17 18.11 2.93 12.87
C VAL A 17 17.72 2.08 14.09
N PRO A 18 16.73 2.52 14.89
CA PRO A 18 16.19 1.71 15.98
C PRO A 18 15.60 0.38 15.48
N THR A 19 15.31 -0.53 16.41
CA THR A 19 14.64 -1.79 16.11
C THR A 19 13.33 -1.57 15.36
N GLN A 20 13.16 -2.29 14.25
CA GLN A 20 11.93 -2.25 13.47
C GLN A 20 10.71 -2.54 14.35
N ARG A 21 9.66 -1.73 14.18
CA ARG A 21 8.35 -1.94 14.78
C ARG A 21 7.32 -2.23 13.71
N LYS A 22 6.36 -3.08 14.07
CA LYS A 22 5.23 -3.45 13.23
C LYS A 22 3.95 -3.18 13.99
N CYS A 23 3.01 -2.58 13.29
CA CYS A 23 1.67 -2.29 13.78
C CYS A 23 0.71 -2.66 12.65
N GLU A 24 -0.39 -3.32 13.00
CA GLU A 24 -1.44 -3.71 12.08
C GLU A 24 -2.74 -3.04 12.53
N VAL A 25 -3.45 -2.43 11.59
CA VAL A 25 -4.73 -1.79 11.82
C VAL A 25 -5.75 -2.45 10.91
N GLU A 26 -6.83 -2.93 11.49
CA GLU A 26 -7.94 -3.49 10.74
C GLU A 26 -8.81 -2.36 10.20
N ALA A 27 -9.03 -2.37 8.89
CA ALA A 27 -10.06 -1.53 8.30
C ALA A 27 -11.44 -2.10 8.69
N PRO A 28 -12.47 -1.25 8.84
CA PRO A 28 -13.83 -1.74 9.03
C PRO A 28 -14.18 -2.74 7.91
N HIS A 29 -14.83 -3.84 8.26
CA HIS A 29 -15.36 -4.77 7.27
C HIS A 29 -16.48 -4.07 6.50
N ILE A 30 -16.22 -3.73 5.25
CA ILE A 30 -17.18 -3.08 4.40
C ILE A 30 -17.26 -3.84 3.08
N ASP A 31 -18.30 -4.65 2.94
CA ASP A 31 -18.67 -5.29 1.68
C ASP A 31 -19.25 -4.24 0.73
N LYS A 32 -18.37 -3.52 0.01
CA LYS A 32 -18.78 -2.58 -1.03
C LYS A 32 -18.65 -3.21 -2.41
N LEU A 33 -19.71 -3.10 -3.20
CA LEU A 33 -19.63 -3.33 -4.63
C LEU A 33 -18.89 -2.17 -5.30
N ILE A 34 -17.90 -2.48 -6.14
CA ILE A 34 -17.26 -1.49 -7.02
C ILE A 34 -18.14 -1.37 -8.28
N PRO A 35 -18.80 -0.23 -8.54
CA PRO A 35 -19.63 -0.08 -9.72
C PRO A 35 -18.79 -0.10 -11.00
N GLN A 36 -19.39 -0.56 -12.11
CA GLN A 36 -18.70 -0.58 -13.40
C GLN A 36 -18.19 0.82 -13.78
N LYS A 37 -16.94 0.89 -14.23
CA LYS A 37 -16.26 2.14 -14.63
C LYS A 37 -16.30 3.23 -13.55
N SER A 38 -16.37 2.82 -12.28
CA SER A 38 -16.36 3.72 -11.13
C SER A 38 -15.37 3.20 -10.09
N PHE A 39 -15.27 3.89 -8.97
CA PHE A 39 -14.38 3.56 -7.87
C PHE A 39 -15.13 3.55 -6.54
N VAL A 40 -14.53 2.87 -5.57
CA VAL A 40 -14.92 2.93 -4.17
C VAL A 40 -13.72 3.44 -3.39
N THR A 41 -13.95 4.41 -2.51
CA THR A 41 -12.95 4.89 -1.56
C THR A 41 -13.25 4.33 -0.17
N LEU A 42 -12.21 3.80 0.47
CA LEU A 42 -12.21 3.43 1.87
C LEU A 42 -11.24 4.37 2.59
N GLU A 43 -11.72 5.03 3.63
CA GLU A 43 -10.91 5.91 4.47
C GLU A 43 -10.66 5.20 5.80
N LEU A 44 -9.39 5.18 6.22
CA LEU A 44 -8.97 4.61 7.49
C LEU A 44 -8.27 5.69 8.30
N GLU A 45 -8.86 6.05 9.42
CA GLU A 45 -8.25 6.95 10.40
C GLU A 45 -7.41 6.12 11.38
N VAL A 46 -6.08 6.25 11.30
CA VAL A 46 -5.15 5.61 12.23
C VAL A 46 -4.81 6.61 13.33
N LYS A 47 -5.39 6.42 14.53
CA LYS A 47 -5.19 7.32 15.68
C LYS A 47 -3.92 7.01 16.47
N ASP A 48 -3.63 5.73 16.64
CA ASP A 48 -2.43 5.27 17.34
C ASP A 48 -1.90 3.99 16.69
N CYS A 49 -0.57 3.88 16.66
CA CYS A 49 0.16 2.77 16.07
C CYS A 49 1.42 2.54 16.93
N PRO A 50 1.29 1.79 18.04
CA PRO A 50 2.27 1.82 19.13
C PRO A 50 3.70 1.51 18.68
N GLY A 51 4.61 2.44 18.96
CA GLY A 51 6.04 2.30 18.69
C GLY A 51 6.47 2.61 17.25
N VAL A 52 5.55 2.93 16.34
CA VAL A 52 5.90 3.37 14.98
C VAL A 52 5.99 4.89 14.94
N ASN A 53 7.22 5.41 15.03
CA ASN A 53 7.49 6.85 14.98
C ASN A 53 7.71 7.37 13.55
N TYR A 54 8.25 6.51 12.67
CA TYR A 54 8.57 6.83 11.29
C TYR A 54 8.20 5.64 10.41
N LEU A 55 7.56 5.90 9.27
CA LEU A 55 7.17 4.84 8.33
C LEU A 55 8.34 4.42 7.44
N GLU A 56 8.56 3.12 7.32
CA GLU A 56 9.48 2.50 6.36
C GLU A 56 8.71 1.84 5.22
N HIS A 57 7.88 0.85 5.56
CA HIS A 57 7.06 0.09 4.62
C HIS A 57 5.59 0.10 5.07
N VAL A 58 4.67 0.18 4.11
CA VAL A 58 3.22 0.13 4.34
C VAL A 58 2.63 -0.96 3.46
N GLN A 59 1.75 -1.79 4.04
CA GLN A 59 1.07 -2.88 3.34
C GLN A 59 -0.45 -2.70 3.49
N ALA A 60 -1.17 -2.71 2.37
CA ALA A 60 -2.62 -2.82 2.37
C ALA A 60 -2.99 -4.28 2.05
N LYS A 61 -3.54 -4.99 3.04
CA LYS A 61 -4.07 -6.34 2.86
C LYS A 61 -5.53 -6.21 2.40
N VAL A 62 -5.79 -6.49 1.13
CA VAL A 62 -7.11 -6.30 0.52
C VAL A 62 -7.67 -7.63 0.06
N SER A 63 -8.87 -7.94 0.54
CA SER A 63 -9.67 -9.06 0.05
C SER A 63 -10.81 -8.53 -0.82
N LEU A 64 -10.92 -9.00 -2.05
CA LEU A 64 -11.97 -8.60 -2.99
C LEU A 64 -12.25 -9.72 -3.99
N THR A 65 -13.44 -9.73 -4.56
CA THR A 65 -13.82 -10.58 -5.70
C THR A 65 -13.96 -9.73 -6.96
N ALA A 66 -13.64 -10.29 -8.13
CA ALA A 66 -13.72 -9.58 -9.40
C ALA A 66 -14.01 -10.54 -10.55
N ASP A 67 -14.92 -10.16 -11.45
CA ASP A 67 -15.22 -10.92 -12.67
C ASP A 67 -14.04 -10.91 -13.66
N ARG A 68 -13.24 -9.84 -13.63
CA ARG A 68 -11.99 -9.72 -14.37
C ARG A 68 -10.95 -8.94 -13.58
N ARG A 69 -10.05 -9.67 -12.90
CA ARG A 69 -9.04 -9.10 -11.99
C ARG A 69 -8.14 -8.05 -12.64
N GLY A 70 -7.84 -8.18 -13.93
CA GLY A 70 -7.01 -7.22 -14.67
C GLY A 70 -7.62 -5.83 -14.86
N GLU A 71 -8.93 -5.67 -14.63
CA GLU A 71 -9.63 -4.38 -14.68
C GLU A 71 -9.61 -3.65 -13.34
N ILE A 72 -9.11 -4.28 -12.27
CA ILE A 72 -9.01 -3.68 -10.95
C ILE A 72 -7.73 -2.85 -10.86
N GLU A 73 -7.89 -1.62 -10.39
CA GLU A 73 -6.80 -0.73 -10.01
C GLU A 73 -6.92 -0.41 -8.52
N ILE A 74 -5.79 -0.39 -7.82
CA ILE A 74 -5.74 -0.11 -6.39
C ILE A 74 -4.73 1.00 -6.13
N TYR A 75 -5.19 2.04 -5.45
CA TYR A 75 -4.40 3.18 -5.06
C TYR A 75 -4.47 3.36 -3.54
N LEU A 76 -3.35 3.71 -2.93
CA LEU A 76 -3.25 4.08 -1.52
C LEU A 76 -2.73 5.50 -1.42
N THR A 77 -3.45 6.38 -0.72
CA THR A 77 -3.05 7.77 -0.50
C THR A 77 -2.71 7.97 0.97
N SER A 78 -1.50 8.46 1.26
CA SER A 78 -1.08 8.78 2.63
C SER A 78 -1.73 10.08 3.14
N PRO A 79 -1.76 10.34 4.46
CA PRO A 79 -2.24 11.61 5.01
C PRO A 79 -1.50 12.85 4.47
N ALA A 80 -0.24 12.69 4.08
CA ALA A 80 0.57 13.75 3.45
C ALA A 80 0.30 13.90 1.94
N GLY A 81 -0.66 13.17 1.38
CA GLY A 81 -1.06 13.24 -0.03
C GLY A 81 -0.22 12.41 -1.00
N THR A 82 0.71 11.58 -0.51
CA THR A 82 1.48 10.69 -1.39
C THR A 82 0.58 9.58 -1.92
N LYS A 83 0.37 9.54 -3.23
CA LYS A 83 -0.44 8.50 -3.91
C LYS A 83 0.46 7.39 -4.44
N SER A 84 0.27 6.19 -3.91
CA SER A 84 0.94 4.96 -4.32
C SER A 84 0.02 4.10 -5.18
N THR A 85 0.53 3.62 -6.32
CA THR A 85 -0.17 2.63 -7.14
C THR A 85 0.19 1.24 -6.63
N LEU A 86 -0.75 0.57 -5.97
CA LEU A 86 -0.55 -0.78 -5.44
C LEU A 86 -0.81 -1.84 -6.53
N LEU A 87 -1.80 -1.58 -7.37
CA LEU A 87 -2.15 -2.43 -8.51
C LEU A 87 -2.55 -1.54 -9.68
N ALA A 88 -1.76 -1.58 -10.75
CA ALA A 88 -2.13 -0.98 -12.03
C ALA A 88 -2.99 -1.94 -12.84
N GLN A 89 -3.68 -1.41 -13.85
CA GLN A 89 -4.44 -2.22 -14.80
C GLN A 89 -3.53 -3.25 -15.50
N ARG A 90 -4.04 -4.47 -15.66
CA ARG A 90 -3.33 -5.57 -16.34
C ARG A 90 -4.22 -6.14 -17.45
N PRO A 91 -4.13 -5.62 -18.69
CA PRO A 91 -5.06 -5.96 -19.79
C PRO A 91 -5.17 -7.46 -20.08
N HIS A 92 -4.08 -8.19 -19.86
CA HIS A 92 -3.98 -9.64 -20.11
C HIS A 92 -4.41 -10.52 -18.93
N ASP A 93 -4.74 -9.94 -17.77
CA ASP A 93 -5.23 -10.69 -16.63
C ASP A 93 -6.75 -10.88 -16.69
N SER A 94 -7.18 -11.95 -17.33
CA SER A 94 -8.58 -12.35 -17.45
C SER A 94 -9.06 -13.23 -16.28
N SER A 95 -8.32 -13.28 -15.17
CA SER A 95 -8.70 -14.12 -14.04
C SER A 95 -10.03 -13.68 -13.41
N ARG A 96 -10.86 -14.66 -13.05
CA ARG A 96 -12.06 -14.49 -12.23
C ARG A 96 -11.79 -14.70 -10.74
N SER A 97 -10.56 -15.08 -10.38
CA SER A 97 -10.13 -15.04 -9.00
C SER A 97 -9.87 -13.59 -8.60
N GLY A 98 -10.34 -13.19 -7.44
CA GLY A 98 -10.05 -11.87 -6.89
C GLY A 98 -8.70 -11.83 -6.17
N PHE A 99 -8.66 -11.16 -5.04
CA PHE A 99 -7.55 -11.17 -4.10
C PHE A 99 -8.07 -11.69 -2.75
N HIS A 100 -7.38 -12.66 -2.17
CA HIS A 100 -7.74 -13.33 -0.93
C HIS A 100 -6.51 -13.44 -0.04
#